data_AF-A0A7C8BSI2-F1
#
_entry.id   AF-A0A7C8BSI2-F1
#
_cell.length_a   1.000
_cell.length_b   1.000
_cell.length_c   1.000
_cell.angle_alpha   90.00
_cell.angle_beta   90.00
_cell.angle_gamma   90.00
#
_symmetry.space_group_name_H-M   'P 1'
#
loop_
_entity.id
_entity.type
_entity.pdbx_description
1 polymer ?
#
loop_
_entity_poly.entity_id
_entity_poly.type
_entity_poly.pdbx_seq_one_letter_code
_entity_poly.pdbx_strand_id
1 'polypeptide(L)'
;MRAQEYFEQVREAVLEIERSKEMLARMLASEGAKIQRYGEQQGNGNSDAMDRVNRRIEFEQRLQRRINEASEMLDEATALLYGDDDHGGLAKLKGNRYADVLCMAYCQAMAWHEVAEVMRCSQQWCRELSRAGFKYIDEAGFAKLKTA
;
A
#
# COMPACT_ATOMS: atom_id res chain seq x y z
N MET A 1 -20.17 -4.93 -3.45
CA MET A 1 -18.97 -4.63 -2.65
C MET A 1 -19.19 -3.31 -1.96
N ARG A 2 -18.94 -3.23 -0.64
CA ARG A 2 -19.06 -1.97 0.12
C ARG A 2 -17.78 -1.15 -0.03
N ALA A 3 -17.88 0.17 0.04
CA ALA A 3 -16.73 1.08 -0.07
C ALA A 3 -15.65 0.75 0.98
N GLN A 4 -16.05 0.51 2.22
CA GLN A 4 -15.11 0.15 3.28
C GLN A 4 -14.35 -1.15 2.98
N GLU A 5 -15.03 -2.18 2.44
CA GLU A 5 -14.41 -3.46 2.10
C GLU A 5 -13.38 -3.30 0.96
N TYR A 6 -13.69 -2.46 -0.03
CA TYR A 6 -12.76 -2.14 -1.11
C TYR A 6 -11.50 -1.43 -0.59
N PHE A 7 -11.67 -0.36 0.19
CA PHE A 7 -10.51 0.38 0.73
C PHE A 7 -9.69 -0.43 1.74
N GLU A 8 -10.30 -1.35 2.51
CA GLU A 8 -9.53 -2.25 3.37
C GLU A 8 -8.69 -3.23 2.55
N GLN A 9 -9.19 -3.74 1.40
CA GLN A 9 -8.38 -4.56 0.49
C GLN A 9 -7.18 -3.78 -0.07
N VAL A 10 -7.37 -2.52 -0.45
CA VAL A 10 -6.27 -1.62 -0.88
C VAL A 10 -5.24 -1.49 0.24
N ARG A 11 -5.70 -1.23 1.47
CA ARG A 11 -4.84 -1.10 2.65
C ARG A 11 -4.06 -2.38 2.95
N GLU A 12 -4.70 -3.53 2.87
CA GLU A 12 -4.06 -4.82 3.07
C GLU A 12 -2.97 -5.09 2.03
N ALA A 13 -3.24 -4.79 0.75
CA ALA A 13 -2.27 -4.92 -0.34
C ALA A 13 -1.02 -4.05 -0.11
N VAL A 14 -1.21 -2.78 0.28
CA VAL A 14 -0.11 -1.86 0.62
C VAL A 14 0.72 -2.41 1.77
N LEU A 15 0.08 -2.82 2.86
CA LEU A 15 0.79 -3.39 4.02
C LEU A 15 1.52 -4.69 3.68
N GLU A 16 0.97 -5.51 2.80
CA GLU A 16 1.62 -6.76 2.37
C GLU A 16 2.83 -6.50 1.48
N ILE A 17 2.79 -5.45 0.66
CA ILE A 17 3.95 -4.99 -0.12
C ILE A 17 5.06 -4.49 0.80
N GLU A 18 4.74 -3.63 1.78
CA GLU A 18 5.73 -3.10 2.72
C GLU A 18 6.41 -4.24 3.50
N ARG A 19 5.63 -5.20 4.02
CA ARG A 19 6.19 -6.42 4.67
C ARG A 19 7.09 -7.22 3.72
N SER A 20 6.70 -7.34 2.45
CA SER A 20 7.48 -8.09 1.46
C SER A 20 8.79 -7.38 1.08
N LYS A 21 8.77 -6.03 1.00
CA LYS A 21 9.97 -5.20 0.80
C LYS A 21 10.94 -5.33 1.97
N GLU A 22 10.45 -5.30 3.21
CA GLU A 22 11.28 -5.54 4.40
C GLU A 22 11.94 -6.93 4.37
N MET A 23 11.18 -7.96 3.98
CA MET A 23 11.72 -9.32 3.84
C MET A 23 12.82 -9.38 2.77
N LEU A 24 12.63 -8.74 1.62
CA LEU A 24 13.67 -8.64 0.58
C LEU A 24 14.93 -7.94 1.10
N ALA A 25 14.77 -6.82 1.81
CA ALA A 25 15.89 -6.09 2.41
C ALA A 25 16.70 -6.98 3.39
N ARG A 26 16.02 -7.80 4.20
CA ARG A 26 16.68 -8.78 5.08
C ARG A 26 17.43 -9.86 4.31
N MET A 27 16.87 -10.37 3.20
CA MET A 27 17.55 -11.33 2.34
C MET A 27 18.85 -10.74 1.77
N LEU A 28 18.78 -9.54 1.21
CA LEU A 28 19.94 -8.81 0.65
C LEU A 28 21.03 -8.57 1.71
N ALA A 29 20.64 -8.13 2.92
CA ALA A 29 21.58 -7.92 4.02
C ALA A 29 22.28 -9.23 4.44
N SER A 30 21.56 -10.34 4.46
CA SER A 30 22.10 -11.65 4.85
C SER A 30 23.12 -12.22 3.83
N GLU A 31 22.97 -11.86 2.56
CA GLU A 31 23.90 -12.24 1.50
C GLU A 31 25.17 -11.38 1.55
N GLY A 32 25.04 -10.06 1.72
CA GLY A 32 26.18 -9.15 1.89
C GLY A 32 27.05 -9.50 3.10
N ALA A 33 26.44 -9.84 4.24
CA ALA A 33 27.15 -10.23 5.47
C ALA A 33 27.87 -11.59 5.36
N LYS A 34 27.41 -12.50 4.49
CA LYS A 34 28.01 -13.84 4.34
C LYS A 34 29.12 -13.87 3.29
N ILE A 35 29.06 -13.06 2.23
CA ILE A 35 30.16 -12.91 1.25
C ILE A 35 31.45 -12.50 1.97
N GLN A 36 31.36 -11.68 3.02
CA GLN A 36 32.49 -11.25 3.82
C GLN A 36 33.11 -12.37 4.69
N ARG A 37 32.33 -13.40 5.07
CA ARG A 37 32.83 -14.60 5.78
C ARG A 37 33.42 -15.67 4.86
N TYR A 38 33.02 -15.72 3.59
CA TYR A 38 33.54 -16.69 2.62
C TYR A 38 34.99 -16.43 2.20
N GLY A 39 35.60 -15.31 2.61
CA GLY A 39 37.02 -15.05 2.42
C GLY A 39 37.96 -16.05 3.13
N GLU A 40 37.45 -16.84 4.08
CA GLU A 40 38.31 -17.69 4.95
C GLU A 40 38.13 -19.21 4.82
N GLN A 41 37.19 -19.73 4.00
CA GLN A 41 37.05 -21.20 3.85
C GLN A 41 36.83 -21.65 2.40
N GLN A 42 37.86 -22.29 1.86
CA GLN A 42 37.91 -22.91 0.54
C GLN A 42 37.39 -24.35 0.65
N GLY A 43 36.19 -24.63 0.10
CA GLY A 43 35.70 -26.00 -0.07
C GLY A 43 34.18 -26.15 -0.17
N ASN A 44 33.68 -26.55 -1.35
CA ASN A 44 32.38 -27.18 -1.60
C ASN A 44 31.06 -26.37 -1.50
N GLY A 45 31.09 -25.03 -1.49
CA GLY A 45 29.90 -24.17 -1.24
C GLY A 45 29.25 -23.44 -2.43
N ASN A 46 29.62 -23.73 -3.68
CA ASN A 46 29.23 -22.91 -4.84
C ASN A 46 27.75 -23.10 -5.27
N SER A 47 27.19 -24.31 -5.16
CA SER A 47 25.79 -24.59 -5.48
C SER A 47 24.82 -23.88 -4.52
N ASP A 48 25.08 -23.94 -3.22
CA ASP A 48 24.23 -23.34 -2.18
C ASP A 48 24.19 -21.81 -2.23
N ALA A 49 25.27 -21.19 -2.74
CA ALA A 49 25.31 -19.75 -2.99
C ALA A 49 24.43 -19.38 -4.20
N MET A 50 24.56 -20.10 -5.31
CA MET A 50 23.73 -19.89 -6.50
C MET A 50 22.24 -20.14 -6.22
N ASP A 51 21.89 -21.19 -5.48
CA ASP A 51 20.49 -21.51 -5.15
C ASP A 51 19.83 -20.47 -4.23
N ARG A 52 20.61 -19.77 -3.40
CA ARG A 52 20.10 -18.64 -2.60
C ARG A 52 19.80 -17.42 -3.49
N VAL A 53 20.73 -17.08 -4.38
CA VAL A 53 20.56 -15.98 -5.33
C VAL A 53 19.35 -16.22 -6.25
N ASN A 54 19.19 -17.44 -6.78
CA ASN A 54 18.04 -17.80 -7.60
C ASN A 54 16.71 -17.63 -6.85
N ARG A 55 16.63 -18.12 -5.61
CA ARG A 55 15.43 -17.94 -4.77
C ARG A 55 15.10 -16.48 -4.49
N ARG A 56 16.11 -15.63 -4.30
CA ARG A 56 15.94 -14.18 -4.14
C ARG A 56 15.40 -13.54 -5.41
N ILE A 57 16.00 -13.84 -6.57
CA ILE A 57 15.57 -13.32 -7.87
C ILE A 57 14.11 -13.70 -8.15
N GLU A 58 13.73 -14.96 -7.91
CA GLU A 58 12.33 -15.39 -8.06
C GLU A 58 11.38 -14.67 -7.09
N PHE A 59 11.82 -14.41 -5.86
CA PHE A 59 11.06 -13.63 -4.89
C PHE A 59 10.88 -12.18 -5.34
N GLU A 60 11.95 -11.53 -5.83
CA GLU A 60 11.92 -10.18 -6.40
C GLU A 60 10.92 -10.09 -7.56
N GLN A 61 10.94 -11.05 -8.48
CA GLN A 61 10.00 -11.09 -9.62
C GLN A 61 8.54 -11.27 -9.18
N ARG A 62 8.28 -12.10 -8.15
CA ARG A 62 6.93 -12.23 -7.56
C ARG A 62 6.50 -10.94 -6.85
N LEU A 63 7.40 -10.30 -6.11
CA LEU A 63 7.13 -9.04 -5.43
C LEU A 63 6.83 -7.93 -6.43
N GLN A 64 7.59 -7.83 -7.53
CA GLN A 64 7.36 -6.83 -8.56
C GLN A 64 5.97 -6.95 -9.19
N ARG A 65 5.51 -8.19 -9.46
CA ARG A 65 4.14 -8.41 -9.96
C ARG A 65 3.08 -7.90 -8.98
N ARG A 66 3.22 -8.23 -7.69
CA ARG A 66 2.30 -7.76 -6.64
C ARG A 66 2.34 -6.24 -6.47
N ILE A 67 3.51 -5.60 -6.63
CA ILE A 67 3.65 -4.14 -6.65
C ILE A 67 2.85 -3.54 -7.81
N ASN A 68 2.93 -4.12 -9.01
CA ASN A 68 2.20 -3.63 -10.16
C ASN A 68 0.67 -3.75 -9.94
N GLU A 69 0.20 -4.92 -9.48
CA GLU A 69 -1.21 -5.16 -9.17
C GLU A 69 -1.75 -4.19 -8.11
N ALA A 70 -0.99 -3.91 -7.04
CA ALA A 70 -1.41 -2.94 -6.04
C ALA A 70 -1.33 -1.49 -6.54
N SER A 71 -0.42 -1.18 -7.45
CA SER A 71 -0.34 0.16 -8.05
C SER A 71 -1.62 0.44 -8.85
N GLU A 72 -2.12 -0.53 -9.61
CA GLU A 72 -3.40 -0.40 -10.32
C GLU A 72 -4.58 -0.19 -9.36
N MET A 73 -4.62 -0.92 -8.24
CA MET A 73 -5.63 -0.71 -7.20
C MET A 73 -5.53 0.67 -6.54
N LEU A 74 -4.31 1.19 -6.34
CA LEU A 74 -4.07 2.52 -5.78
C LEU A 74 -4.47 3.63 -6.74
N ASP A 75 -4.18 3.48 -8.02
CA ASP A 75 -4.60 4.42 -9.07
C ASP A 75 -6.12 4.51 -9.12
N GLU A 76 -6.81 3.37 -9.11
CA GLU A 76 -8.28 3.34 -9.09
C GLU A 76 -8.85 3.97 -7.81
N ALA A 77 -8.28 3.64 -6.64
CA ALA A 77 -8.69 4.22 -5.37
C ALA A 77 -8.46 5.74 -5.34
N THR A 78 -7.34 6.22 -5.89
CA THR A 78 -7.00 7.65 -5.95
C THR A 78 -7.95 8.39 -6.89
N ALA A 79 -8.26 7.83 -8.07
CA ALA A 79 -9.25 8.39 -8.98
C ALA A 79 -10.65 8.47 -8.35
N LEU A 80 -11.03 7.49 -7.51
CA LEU A 80 -12.29 7.58 -6.75
C LEU A 80 -12.30 8.72 -5.73
N LEU A 81 -11.15 8.99 -5.11
CA LEU A 81 -11.05 10.02 -4.07
C LEU A 81 -10.94 11.43 -4.66
N TYR A 82 -10.18 11.61 -5.74
CA TYR A 82 -9.80 12.93 -6.26
C TYR A 82 -10.15 13.14 -7.75
N GLY A 83 -10.62 12.13 -8.47
CA GLY A 83 -10.78 12.17 -9.93
C GLY A 83 -9.48 11.88 -10.67
N ASP A 84 -9.55 11.63 -11.98
CA ASP A 84 -8.36 11.39 -12.83
C ASP A 84 -7.49 12.64 -13.01
N ASP A 85 -8.04 13.84 -12.75
CA ASP A 85 -7.40 15.13 -12.93
C ASP A 85 -7.21 15.91 -11.61
N ASP A 86 -7.40 15.26 -10.45
CA ASP A 86 -7.41 15.87 -9.11
C ASP A 86 -8.53 16.92 -8.85
N HIS A 87 -9.52 17.04 -9.74
CA HIS A 87 -10.64 18.00 -9.60
C HIS A 87 -12.02 17.32 -9.45
N GLY A 88 -12.02 16.03 -9.11
CA GLY A 88 -13.18 15.15 -9.14
C GLY A 88 -13.40 14.33 -7.86
N GLY A 89 -14.12 13.21 -8.03
CA GLY A 89 -14.24 12.18 -7.00
C GLY A 89 -14.96 12.60 -5.71
N LEU A 90 -14.63 11.90 -4.61
CA LEU A 90 -15.18 12.18 -3.29
C LEU A 90 -14.83 13.60 -2.80
N ALA A 91 -13.62 14.06 -3.14
CA ALA A 91 -13.12 15.39 -2.82
C ALA A 91 -14.07 16.49 -3.30
N LYS A 92 -14.48 16.44 -4.58
CA LYS A 92 -15.44 17.38 -5.17
C LYS A 92 -16.85 17.21 -4.60
N LEU A 93 -17.30 15.96 -4.47
CA LEU A 93 -18.70 15.66 -4.16
C LEU A 93 -19.06 15.84 -2.67
N LYS A 94 -18.10 15.62 -1.77
CA LYS A 94 -18.31 15.63 -0.32
C LYS A 94 -17.33 16.55 0.42
N GLY A 95 -16.13 16.73 -0.12
CA GLY A 95 -15.10 17.62 0.43
C GLY A 95 -13.78 16.90 0.70
N ASN A 96 -12.68 17.63 0.51
CA ASN A 96 -11.30 17.12 0.61
C ASN A 96 -11.03 16.37 1.92
N ARG A 97 -11.49 16.86 3.07
CA ARG A 97 -11.25 16.19 4.36
C ARG A 97 -11.72 14.73 4.41
N TYR A 98 -12.75 14.37 3.64
CA TYR A 98 -13.22 12.99 3.52
C TYR A 98 -12.35 12.17 2.56
N ALA A 99 -11.87 12.77 1.47
CA ALA A 99 -10.94 12.12 0.56
C ALA A 99 -9.57 11.89 1.22
N ASP A 100 -9.03 12.93 1.87
CA ASP A 100 -7.72 12.95 2.53
C ASP A 100 -7.62 11.86 3.60
N VAL A 101 -8.63 11.74 4.47
CA VAL A 101 -8.63 10.73 5.52
C VAL A 101 -8.67 9.31 4.96
N LEU A 102 -9.38 9.08 3.85
CA LEU A 102 -9.43 7.77 3.21
C LEU A 102 -8.11 7.46 2.50
N CYS A 103 -7.53 8.43 1.79
CA CYS A 103 -6.23 8.29 1.14
C CYS A 103 -5.14 7.94 2.16
N MET A 104 -5.00 8.72 3.22
CA MET A 104 -3.96 8.49 4.24
C MET A 104 -4.16 7.15 4.97
N ALA A 105 -5.37 6.87 5.46
CA ALA A 105 -5.59 5.68 6.28
C ALA A 105 -5.56 4.37 5.47
N TYR A 106 -5.99 4.40 4.20
CA TYR A 106 -6.18 3.19 3.40
C TYR A 106 -5.22 3.08 2.21
N CYS A 107 -5.06 4.14 1.40
CA CYS A 107 -4.13 4.10 0.25
C CYS A 107 -2.66 4.20 0.69
N GLN A 108 -2.38 4.94 1.76
CA GLN A 108 -1.02 5.07 2.32
C GLN A 108 -0.81 4.18 3.55
N ALA A 109 -1.86 3.47 3.99
CA ALA A 109 -1.87 2.59 5.16
C ALA A 109 -1.32 3.23 6.46
N MET A 110 -1.41 4.56 6.59
CA MET A 110 -0.91 5.29 7.75
C MET A 110 -1.62 4.86 9.04
N ALA A 111 -0.90 4.90 10.16
CA ALA A 111 -1.51 4.64 11.45
C ALA A 111 -2.43 5.81 11.85
N TRP A 112 -3.54 5.51 12.51
CA TRP A 112 -4.55 6.54 12.85
C TRP A 112 -4.01 7.72 13.66
N HIS A 113 -2.96 7.52 14.46
CA HIS A 113 -2.32 8.61 15.20
C HIS A 113 -1.58 9.59 14.27
N GLU A 114 -0.91 9.09 13.23
CA GLU A 114 -0.24 9.91 12.20
C GLU A 114 -1.27 10.64 11.34
N VAL A 115 -2.34 9.94 10.94
CA VAL A 115 -3.46 10.55 10.20
C VAL A 115 -4.06 11.71 10.99
N ALA A 116 -4.32 11.50 12.28
CA ALA A 116 -4.86 12.52 13.18
C ALA A 116 -3.92 13.73 13.33
N GLU A 117 -2.61 13.48 13.40
CA GLU A 117 -1.59 14.53 13.44
C GLU A 117 -1.60 15.38 12.17
N VAL A 118 -1.60 14.76 10.99
CA VAL A 118 -1.65 15.45 9.69
C VAL A 118 -2.97 16.22 9.54
N MET A 119 -4.10 15.59 9.88
CA MET A 119 -5.44 16.19 9.78
C MET A 119 -5.73 17.24 10.86
N ARG A 120 -4.82 17.43 11.83
CA ARG A 120 -4.94 18.32 12.97
C ARG A 120 -6.27 18.13 13.73
N CYS A 121 -6.65 16.87 13.95
CA CYS A 121 -7.86 16.50 14.69
C CYS A 121 -7.66 15.22 15.51
N SER A 122 -8.70 14.71 16.17
CA SER A 122 -8.59 13.47 16.95
C SER A 122 -8.69 12.22 16.08
N GLN A 123 -8.12 11.10 16.56
CA GLN A 123 -8.27 9.79 15.89
C GLN A 123 -9.75 9.39 15.77
N GLN A 124 -10.56 9.68 16.79
CA GLN A 124 -11.99 9.42 16.75
C GLN A 124 -12.67 10.21 15.62
N TRP A 125 -12.36 11.50 15.49
CA TRP A 125 -12.91 12.34 14.43
C TRP A 125 -12.50 11.84 13.04
N CYS A 126 -11.24 11.42 12.85
CA CYS A 126 -10.80 10.80 11.60
C CYS A 126 -11.62 9.56 11.24
N ARG A 127 -11.91 8.70 12.22
CA ARG A 127 -12.73 7.49 12.01
C ARG A 127 -14.19 7.82 11.73
N GLU A 128 -14.72 8.91 12.28
CA GLU A 128 -16.07 9.39 11.97
C GLU A 128 -16.14 9.96 10.54
N LEU A 129 -15.13 10.72 10.12
CA LEU A 129 -14.99 11.19 8.73
C LEU A 129 -14.90 10.01 7.75
N SER A 130 -14.08 8.99 8.03
CA SER A 130 -13.98 7.83 7.14
C SER A 130 -15.30 7.08 7.01
N ARG A 131 -16.01 6.83 8.12
CA ARG A 131 -17.35 6.21 8.11
C ARG A 131 -18.35 7.01 7.28
N ALA A 132 -18.36 8.34 7.45
CA ALA A 132 -19.23 9.22 6.68
C ALA A 132 -18.85 9.28 5.19
N GLY A 133 -17.56 9.18 4.88
CA GLY A 133 -17.03 9.06 3.51
C GLY A 133 -17.52 7.77 2.86
N PHE A 134 -17.31 6.62 3.49
CA PHE A 134 -17.76 5.32 2.98
C PHE A 134 -19.27 5.25 2.78
N LYS A 135 -20.05 5.75 3.75
CA LYS A 135 -21.50 5.81 3.61
C LYS A 135 -21.91 6.61 2.36
N TYR A 136 -21.25 7.73 2.10
CA TYR A 136 -21.53 8.52 0.90
C TYR A 136 -21.15 7.80 -0.38
N ILE A 137 -19.99 7.11 -0.42
CA ILE A 137 -19.58 6.31 -1.59
C ILE A 137 -20.60 5.20 -1.85
N ASP A 138 -21.05 4.51 -0.81
CA ASP A 138 -22.06 3.45 -0.91
C ASP A 138 -23.40 3.98 -1.44
N GLU A 139 -23.81 5.19 -1.04
CA GLU A 139 -25.05 5.84 -1.48
C GLU A 139 -24.96 6.40 -2.90
N ALA A 140 -23.82 7.01 -3.26
CA ALA A 140 -23.61 7.62 -4.57
C ALA A 140 -23.25 6.59 -5.66
N GLY A 141 -22.57 5.50 -5.27
CA GLY A 141 -22.02 4.47 -6.14
C GLY A 141 -20.70 4.86 -6.79
N PHE A 142 -19.79 3.90 -6.94
CA PHE A 142 -18.45 4.09 -7.50
C PHE A 142 -18.43 4.77 -8.89
N ALA A 143 -19.37 4.41 -9.77
CA ALA A 143 -19.42 4.97 -11.12
C ALA A 143 -19.61 6.49 -11.12
N LYS A 144 -20.45 7.01 -10.19
CA LYS A 144 -20.71 8.44 -10.07
C LYS A 144 -19.48 9.19 -9.58
N LEU A 145 -18.70 8.61 -8.68
CA LEU A 145 -17.47 9.24 -8.20
C LEU A 145 -16.42 9.36 -9.31
N LYS A 146 -16.26 8.33 -10.15
CA LYS A 146 -15.29 8.34 -11.25
C LYS A 146 -15.60 9.38 -12.34
N THR A 147 -16.87 9.75 -12.50
CA THR A 147 -17.31 10.70 -13.53
C THR A 147 -17.56 12.12 -13.02
N ALA A 148 -17.33 12.38 -11.73
CA ALA A 148 -17.62 13.65 -11.07
C ALA A 148 -16.49 14.64 -11.24
#